data_AF-X1LVN9-F1
#
_entry.id   AF-X1LVN9-F1
#
_cell.length_a   1.000
_cell.length_b   1.000
_cell.length_c   1.000
_cell.angle_alpha   90.00
_cell.angle_beta   90.00
_cell.angle_gamma   90.00
#
_symmetry.space_group_name_H-M   'P 1'
#
loop_
_entity.id
_entity.type
_entity.pdbx_description
1 polymer ?
#
loop_
_entity_poly.entity_id
_entity_poly.type
_entity_poly.pdbx_seq_one_letter_code
_entity_poly.pdbx_strand_id
1 'polypeptide(L)'
;GDYSDYPGGSGGLTYGFSTQPTNTGSGGGGTDAGYPASGGRGGGAIKLNVSGTTTIDGSITANGENGGVDSKNYCGGGGGSGGSIYIITGTLAGNGSITTNGGNGGSGVTYGAGGGGAGGRIAIEYTTIDATNPIGNNKIFAYGGSGYQYGGAGTIYTKQASAVNGDLLVDNNNNSGA
;
A
#
# COMPACT_ATOMS: atom_id res chain seq x y z
N GLY A 1 -35.21 11.85 -18.59
CA GLY A 1 -34.00 12.65 -18.86
C GLY A 1 -33.08 12.29 -17.73
N ASP A 2 -32.33 11.22 -17.92
CA ASP A 2 -31.74 10.46 -16.81
C ASP A 2 -30.31 10.91 -16.61
N TYR A 3 -30.08 11.49 -15.44
CA TYR A 3 -28.77 11.78 -14.90
C TYR A 3 -28.40 10.57 -14.04
N SER A 4 -27.61 9.65 -14.60
CA SER A 4 -27.09 8.50 -13.85
C SER A 4 -25.81 8.93 -13.14
N ASP A 5 -25.92 9.16 -11.83
CA ASP A 5 -24.78 9.17 -10.91
C ASP A 5 -24.08 7.81 -10.98
N TYR A 6 -22.82 7.79 -11.42
CA TYR A 6 -21.94 6.65 -11.21
C TYR A 6 -21.31 6.80 -9.82
N PRO A 7 -21.66 5.97 -8.83
CA PRO A 7 -20.92 5.97 -7.58
C PRO A 7 -19.51 5.45 -7.86
N GLY A 8 -18.53 6.33 -7.74
CA GLY A 8 -17.11 5.94 -7.70
C GLY A 8 -16.95 4.82 -6.68
N GLY A 9 -16.31 3.73 -7.10
CA GLY A 9 -16.14 2.53 -6.28
C GLY A 9 -15.52 2.91 -4.94
N SER A 10 -16.25 2.60 -3.86
CA SER A 10 -15.77 2.81 -2.49
C SER A 10 -14.43 2.10 -2.33
N GLY A 11 -13.40 2.83 -1.90
CA GLY A 11 -12.12 2.24 -1.53
C GLY A 11 -12.32 1.10 -0.52
N GLY A 12 -11.56 0.01 -0.67
CA GLY A 12 -11.71 -1.17 0.18
C GLY A 12 -11.51 -0.84 1.66
N LEU A 13 -12.33 -1.44 2.53
CA LEU A 13 -12.22 -1.32 3.99
C LEU A 13 -10.84 -1.80 4.47
N THR A 14 -10.28 -1.16 5.50
CA THR A 14 -9.07 -1.60 6.19
C THR A 14 -9.34 -2.93 6.93
N TYR A 15 -9.03 -4.07 6.32
CA TYR A 15 -9.34 -5.39 6.88
C TYR A 15 -8.21 -5.99 7.72
N GLY A 16 -8.28 -6.03 9.06
CA GLY A 16 -7.33 -6.79 9.92
C GLY A 16 -6.49 -5.93 10.88
N PHE A 17 -5.80 -6.56 11.83
CA PHE A 17 -5.03 -5.85 12.86
C PHE A 17 -3.77 -5.18 12.27
N SER A 18 -3.53 -3.90 12.62
CA SER A 18 -2.31 -3.16 12.24
C SER A 18 -1.04 -3.82 12.78
N THR A 19 -1.16 -4.58 13.87
CA THR A 19 -0.04 -5.25 14.54
C THR A 19 0.29 -6.63 13.96
N GLN A 20 -0.64 -7.26 13.23
CA GLN A 20 -0.45 -8.59 12.62
C GLN A 20 -1.14 -8.66 11.24
N PRO A 21 -0.71 -7.83 10.27
CA PRO A 21 -1.36 -7.72 8.99
C PRO A 21 -1.05 -8.96 8.13
N THR A 22 -2.10 -9.64 7.65
CA THR A 22 -1.96 -10.85 6.81
C THR A 22 -2.81 -10.80 5.54
N ASN A 23 -3.60 -9.74 5.35
CA ASN A 23 -4.51 -9.61 4.23
C ASN A 23 -3.80 -9.06 2.99
N THR A 24 -4.17 -9.57 1.82
CA THR A 24 -3.80 -8.97 0.53
C THR A 24 -4.51 -7.64 0.33
N GLY A 25 -3.94 -6.80 -0.52
CA GLY A 25 -4.61 -5.61 -1.04
C GLY A 25 -5.76 -5.98 -1.97
N SER A 26 -6.68 -5.04 -2.16
CA SER A 26 -7.80 -5.14 -3.09
C SER A 26 -7.42 -4.60 -4.47
N GLY A 27 -8.00 -5.17 -5.52
CA GLY A 27 -7.94 -4.56 -6.86
C GLY A 27 -8.66 -3.21 -6.90
N GLY A 28 -8.20 -2.32 -7.77
CA GLY A 28 -8.88 -1.07 -8.10
C GLY A 28 -10.09 -1.29 -9.00
N GLY A 29 -10.98 -0.31 -9.04
CA GLY A 29 -12.15 -0.35 -9.93
C GLY A 29 -11.74 -0.23 -11.40
N GLY A 30 -12.34 -1.04 -12.27
CA GLY A 30 -12.26 -0.85 -13.73
C GLY A 30 -13.42 -0.02 -14.25
N THR A 31 -13.32 0.45 -15.49
CA THR A 31 -14.44 1.04 -16.23
C THR A 31 -14.92 0.07 -17.30
N ASP A 32 -16.23 -0.04 -17.48
CA ASP A 32 -16.87 -0.83 -18.53
C ASP A 32 -17.83 0.04 -19.36
N ALA A 33 -18.20 -0.48 -20.55
CA ALA A 33 -18.97 0.15 -21.61
C ALA A 33 -18.24 1.23 -22.43
N GLY A 34 -17.84 0.87 -23.66
CA GLY A 34 -17.29 1.78 -24.68
C GLY A 34 -15.80 2.11 -24.55
N TYR A 35 -15.28 2.21 -23.31
CA TYR A 35 -13.89 2.62 -23.02
C TYR A 35 -13.31 1.82 -21.83
N PRO A 36 -12.88 0.57 -22.04
CA PRO A 36 -12.44 -0.30 -20.97
C PRO A 36 -11.05 0.10 -20.44
N ALA A 37 -10.98 0.51 -19.18
CA ALA A 37 -9.74 0.73 -18.45
C ALA A 37 -9.67 -0.26 -17.28
N SER A 38 -8.61 -1.06 -17.21
CA SER A 38 -8.44 -2.06 -16.16
C SER A 38 -8.14 -1.41 -14.81
N GLY A 39 -8.74 -1.91 -13.73
CA GLY A 39 -8.27 -1.58 -12.38
C GLY A 39 -6.90 -2.21 -12.08
N GLY A 40 -6.11 -1.52 -11.26
CA GLY A 40 -4.81 -2.04 -10.81
C GLY A 40 -4.99 -3.22 -9.84
N ARG A 41 -4.11 -4.21 -9.88
CA ARG A 41 -4.14 -5.35 -8.95
C ARG A 41 -3.72 -4.91 -7.54
N GLY A 42 -4.33 -5.49 -6.52
CA GLY A 42 -3.93 -5.27 -5.13
C GLY A 42 -2.59 -5.95 -4.80
N GLY A 43 -1.88 -5.40 -3.82
CA GLY A 43 -0.61 -5.96 -3.35
C GLY A 43 -0.77 -7.31 -2.63
N GLY A 44 0.30 -8.12 -2.64
CA GLY A 44 0.33 -9.43 -1.96
C GLY A 44 0.40 -9.33 -0.42
N ALA A 45 0.56 -10.47 0.24
CA ALA A 45 0.84 -10.52 1.68
C ALA A 45 2.14 -11.30 1.93
N ILE A 46 3.07 -10.72 2.68
CA ILE A 46 4.37 -11.31 3.01
C ILE A 46 4.46 -11.43 4.52
N LYS A 47 4.77 -12.64 5.01
CA LYS A 47 5.09 -12.88 6.43
C LYS A 47 6.46 -13.52 6.56
N LEU A 48 7.35 -12.88 7.30
CA LEU A 48 8.65 -13.42 7.70
C LEU A 48 8.63 -13.70 9.20
N ASN A 49 9.02 -14.90 9.60
CA ASN A 49 9.17 -15.28 11.00
C ASN A 49 10.52 -15.96 11.19
N VAL A 50 11.48 -15.20 11.73
CA VAL A 50 12.90 -15.56 11.75
C VAL A 50 13.41 -15.39 13.18
N SER A 51 13.88 -16.46 13.81
CA SER A 51 14.42 -16.36 15.18
C SER A 51 15.79 -15.66 15.25
N GLY A 52 16.53 -15.65 14.14
CA GLY A 52 17.86 -15.04 14.03
C GLY A 52 17.82 -13.65 13.39
N THR A 53 18.78 -13.40 12.49
CA THR A 53 18.89 -12.12 11.80
C THR A 53 18.12 -12.13 10.48
N THR A 54 17.30 -11.10 10.27
CA THR A 54 16.74 -10.76 8.97
C THR A 54 17.50 -9.55 8.42
N THR A 55 18.34 -9.79 7.41
CA THR A 55 19.06 -8.72 6.69
C THR A 55 18.32 -8.35 5.42
N ILE A 56 17.95 -7.07 5.27
CA ILE A 56 17.25 -6.55 4.09
C ILE A 56 18.13 -5.52 3.42
N ASP A 57 18.88 -5.93 2.40
CA ASP A 57 19.71 -5.02 1.58
C ASP A 57 19.03 -4.64 0.25
N GLY A 58 18.00 -5.40 -0.14
CA GLY A 58 17.16 -5.14 -1.31
C GLY A 58 15.83 -4.50 -0.95
N SER A 59 14.76 -4.86 -1.68
CA SER A 59 13.40 -4.41 -1.38
C SER A 59 12.48 -5.58 -1.03
N ILE A 60 11.64 -5.37 -0.01
CA ILE A 60 10.44 -6.19 0.23
C ILE A 60 9.25 -5.33 -0.13
N THR A 61 8.46 -5.77 -1.10
CA THR A 61 7.32 -4.99 -1.60
C THR A 61 6.04 -5.81 -1.67
N ALA A 62 4.96 -5.21 -1.21
CA ALA A 62 3.59 -5.63 -1.47
C ALA A 62 2.77 -4.42 -1.95
N ASN A 63 3.33 -3.64 -2.88
CA ASN A 63 2.65 -2.50 -3.47
C ASN A 63 1.46 -2.94 -4.33
N GLY A 64 0.42 -2.10 -4.38
CA GLY A 64 -0.63 -2.21 -5.38
C GLY A 64 -0.15 -1.72 -6.75
N GLU A 65 -0.71 -2.29 -7.82
CA GLU A 65 -0.42 -1.87 -9.18
C GLU A 65 -1.26 -0.65 -9.58
N ASN A 66 -0.75 0.13 -10.52
CA ASN A 66 -1.46 1.27 -11.07
C ASN A 66 -2.71 0.80 -11.86
N GLY A 67 -3.74 1.63 -11.86
CA GLY A 67 -4.86 1.51 -12.77
C GLY A 67 -4.41 1.73 -14.21
N GLY A 68 -5.01 0.96 -15.11
CA GLY A 68 -4.82 1.09 -16.54
C GLY A 68 -5.55 2.30 -17.12
N VAL A 69 -5.31 2.52 -18.40
CA VAL A 69 -5.96 3.57 -19.18
C VAL A 69 -6.51 2.92 -20.45
N ASP A 70 -7.71 3.29 -20.87
CA ASP A 70 -8.28 2.75 -22.10
C ASP A 70 -7.47 3.19 -23.34
N SER A 71 -7.64 2.50 -24.46
CA SER A 71 -6.85 2.73 -25.69
C SER A 71 -7.03 4.11 -26.33
N LYS A 72 -8.13 4.81 -26.04
CA LYS A 72 -8.40 6.18 -26.51
C LYS A 72 -8.04 7.24 -25.46
N ASN A 73 -7.55 6.83 -24.30
CA ASN A 73 -7.14 7.71 -23.21
C ASN A 73 -8.29 8.52 -22.60
N TYR A 74 -9.52 8.01 -22.69
CA TYR A 74 -10.72 8.70 -22.22
C TYR A 74 -10.99 8.44 -20.73
N CYS A 75 -10.77 7.22 -20.26
CA CYS A 75 -11.06 6.74 -18.91
C CYS A 75 -9.80 6.14 -18.25
N GLY A 76 -9.65 6.39 -16.95
CA GLY A 76 -8.64 5.73 -16.11
C GLY A 76 -9.27 4.75 -15.11
N GLY A 77 -8.68 3.56 -14.98
CA GLY A 77 -9.02 2.62 -13.91
C GLY A 77 -8.43 3.07 -12.57
N GLY A 78 -9.02 2.64 -11.46
CA GLY A 78 -8.50 2.90 -10.12
C GLY A 78 -7.22 2.11 -9.82
N GLY A 79 -6.34 2.66 -8.99
CA GLY A 79 -5.16 1.97 -8.48
C GLY A 79 -5.52 0.86 -7.49
N GLY A 80 -4.77 -0.24 -7.50
CA GLY A 80 -4.90 -1.30 -6.49
C GLY A 80 -4.35 -0.86 -5.14
N SER A 81 -4.89 -1.36 -4.03
CA SER A 81 -4.36 -1.01 -2.70
C SER A 81 -3.10 -1.80 -2.37
N GLY A 82 -2.25 -1.22 -1.53
CA GLY A 82 -1.10 -1.91 -0.94
C GLY A 82 -1.57 -3.10 -0.10
N GLY A 83 -0.73 -4.13 -0.07
CA GLY A 83 -0.97 -5.35 0.69
C GLY A 83 -0.38 -5.31 2.10
N SER A 84 0.09 -6.45 2.60
CA SER A 84 0.61 -6.57 3.95
C SER A 84 2.05 -7.09 3.99
N ILE A 85 2.89 -6.51 4.84
CA ILE A 85 4.20 -7.06 5.20
C ILE A 85 4.25 -7.21 6.71
N TYR A 86 4.51 -8.42 7.20
CA TYR A 86 4.67 -8.71 8.61
C TYR A 86 5.99 -9.42 8.87
N ILE A 87 6.89 -8.78 9.60
CA ILE A 87 8.22 -9.30 9.92
C ILE A 87 8.30 -9.52 11.42
N ILE A 88 8.64 -10.74 11.82
CA ILE A 88 9.01 -11.10 13.18
C ILE A 88 10.46 -11.57 13.11
N THR A 89 11.36 -10.88 13.80
CA THR A 89 12.79 -11.19 13.72
C THR A 89 13.50 -11.12 15.08
N GLY A 90 14.58 -11.87 15.25
CA GLY A 90 15.52 -11.65 16.35
C GLY A 90 16.22 -10.31 16.16
N THR A 91 17.08 -10.24 15.15
CA THR A 91 17.78 -9.01 14.75
C THR A 91 17.27 -8.52 13.40
N LEU A 92 16.98 -7.22 13.28
CA LEU A 92 16.71 -6.56 12.01
C LEU A 92 17.96 -5.79 11.56
N ALA A 93 18.43 -6.06 10.35
CA ALA A 93 19.62 -5.44 9.77
C ALA A 93 19.38 -5.07 8.29
N GLY A 94 20.24 -4.21 7.74
CA GLY A 94 20.24 -3.85 6.33
C GLY A 94 19.84 -2.40 6.07
N ASN A 95 20.11 -1.93 4.85
CA ASN A 95 19.76 -0.56 4.40
C ASN A 95 18.74 -0.55 3.24
N GLY A 96 18.07 -1.67 3.03
CA GLY A 96 17.04 -1.86 2.01
C GLY A 96 15.73 -1.14 2.32
N SER A 97 14.67 -1.49 1.60
CA SER A 97 13.36 -0.86 1.74
C SER A 97 12.22 -1.85 1.93
N ILE A 98 11.16 -1.38 2.61
CA ILE A 98 9.95 -2.16 2.88
C ILE A 98 8.76 -1.30 2.46
N THR A 99 7.98 -1.74 1.47
CA THR A 99 6.93 -0.91 0.87
C THR A 99 5.62 -1.64 0.68
N THR A 100 4.52 -0.98 1.05
CA THR A 100 3.14 -1.39 0.78
C THR A 100 2.34 -0.20 0.26
N ASN A 101 2.87 0.52 -0.72
CA ASN A 101 2.18 1.66 -1.31
C ASN A 101 0.98 1.22 -2.15
N GLY A 102 -0.07 2.03 -2.19
CA GLY A 102 -1.13 1.89 -3.16
C GLY A 102 -0.67 2.30 -4.56
N GLY A 103 -1.29 1.71 -5.59
CA GLY A 103 -1.07 2.07 -6.98
C GLY A 103 -1.75 3.37 -7.35
N ASN A 104 -1.21 4.07 -8.35
CA ASN A 104 -1.82 5.28 -8.89
C ASN A 104 -3.06 4.96 -9.73
N GLY A 105 -4.03 5.87 -9.76
CA GLY A 105 -5.12 5.82 -10.74
C GLY A 105 -4.65 6.13 -12.16
N GLY A 106 -5.30 5.53 -13.16
CA GLY A 106 -5.02 5.78 -14.56
C GLY A 106 -5.39 7.21 -14.99
N SER A 107 -4.63 7.80 -15.90
CA SER A 107 -4.73 9.22 -16.29
C SER A 107 -5.66 9.48 -17.49
N GLY A 108 -6.93 9.04 -17.43
CA GLY A 108 -7.91 9.33 -18.48
C GLY A 108 -8.25 10.83 -18.58
N VAL A 109 -8.34 11.38 -19.80
CA VAL A 109 -8.49 12.83 -20.03
C VAL A 109 -9.91 13.30 -20.37
N THR A 110 -10.82 12.41 -20.76
CA THR A 110 -12.15 12.80 -21.28
C THR A 110 -13.26 12.57 -20.28
N TYR A 111 -13.33 11.37 -19.70
CA TYR A 111 -14.36 11.00 -18.71
C TYR A 111 -13.80 10.90 -17.29
N GLY A 112 -12.49 11.04 -17.14
CA GLY A 112 -11.83 11.22 -15.84
C GLY A 112 -10.71 10.22 -15.57
N ALA A 113 -9.87 10.60 -14.63
CA ALA A 113 -8.84 9.75 -14.07
C ALA A 113 -9.41 8.79 -13.02
N GLY A 114 -8.75 7.66 -12.83
CA GLY A 114 -9.06 6.76 -11.72
C GLY A 114 -8.59 7.34 -10.38
N GLY A 115 -9.22 6.92 -9.28
CA GLY A 115 -8.71 7.17 -7.93
C GLY A 115 -7.44 6.36 -7.62
N GLY A 116 -6.59 6.88 -6.75
CA GLY A 116 -5.43 6.14 -6.24
C GLY A 116 -5.84 5.05 -5.25
N GLY A 117 -5.09 3.95 -5.22
CA GLY A 117 -5.28 2.88 -4.25
C GLY A 117 -4.76 3.28 -2.87
N ALA A 118 -5.41 2.78 -1.81
CA ALA A 118 -4.94 3.02 -0.44
C ALA A 118 -3.58 2.35 -0.15
N GLY A 119 -2.81 2.91 0.77
CA GLY A 119 -1.63 2.27 1.33
C GLY A 119 -1.98 1.01 2.12
N GLY A 120 -1.04 0.09 2.16
CA GLY A 120 -1.12 -1.20 2.85
C GLY A 120 -0.64 -1.14 4.29
N ARG A 121 -0.26 -2.28 4.86
CA ARG A 121 0.17 -2.36 6.26
C ARG A 121 1.50 -3.05 6.42
N ILE A 122 2.36 -2.44 7.21
CA ILE A 122 3.66 -2.98 7.59
C ILE A 122 3.64 -3.18 9.11
N ALA A 123 4.02 -4.36 9.58
CA ALA A 123 4.29 -4.62 10.98
C ALA A 123 5.68 -5.25 11.13
N ILE A 124 6.49 -4.73 12.04
CA ILE A 124 7.84 -5.23 12.30
C ILE A 124 7.99 -5.42 13.82
N GLU A 125 8.09 -6.68 14.22
CA GLU A 125 8.44 -7.07 15.58
C GLU A 125 9.89 -7.57 15.59
N TYR A 126 10.73 -6.94 16.41
CA TYR A 126 12.15 -7.28 16.48
C TYR A 126 12.64 -7.36 17.92
N THR A 127 13.67 -8.16 18.20
CA THR A 127 14.33 -8.14 19.53
C THR A 127 15.39 -7.04 19.58
N THR A 128 16.20 -6.94 18.52
CA THR A 128 17.26 -5.93 18.37
C THR A 128 17.33 -5.39 16.95
N ILE A 129 17.78 -4.13 16.81
CA ILE A 129 18.19 -3.56 15.52
C ILE A 129 19.72 -3.60 15.48
N ASP A 130 20.27 -3.93 14.31
CA ASP A 130 21.71 -3.76 14.06
C ASP A 130 22.08 -2.27 14.08
N ALA A 131 22.76 -1.85 15.13
CA ALA A 131 23.17 -0.46 15.31
C ALA A 131 24.20 0.02 14.27
N THR A 132 24.90 -0.89 13.59
CA THR A 132 25.89 -0.57 12.56
C THR A 132 25.28 -0.43 11.17
N ASN A 133 24.10 -1.04 10.96
CA ASN A 133 23.42 -1.08 9.67
C ASN A 133 21.88 -1.11 9.84
N PRO A 134 21.27 -0.06 10.42
CA PRO A 134 19.84 -0.06 10.71
C PRO A 134 19.00 0.32 9.48
N ILE A 135 17.87 -0.37 9.29
CA ILE A 135 16.86 0.10 8.33
C ILE A 135 16.32 1.44 8.82
N GLY A 136 16.56 2.49 8.05
CA GLY A 136 16.05 3.83 8.34
C GLY A 136 14.53 3.90 8.17
N ASN A 137 13.85 4.66 9.03
CA ASN A 137 12.41 4.92 8.90
C ASN A 137 12.04 5.57 7.56
N ASN A 138 12.97 6.28 6.93
CA ASN A 138 12.84 6.84 5.57
C ASN A 138 12.99 5.80 4.44
N LYS A 139 12.85 4.51 4.75
CA LYS A 139 12.87 3.40 3.79
C LYS A 139 11.65 2.48 3.94
N ILE A 140 10.75 2.80 4.88
CA ILE A 140 9.56 2.03 5.20
C ILE A 140 8.35 2.88 4.84
N PHE A 141 7.57 2.46 3.84
CA PHE A 141 6.51 3.29 3.27
C PHE A 141 5.21 2.51 3.05
N ALA A 142 4.09 3.15 3.37
CA ALA A 142 2.75 2.63 3.16
C ALA A 142 1.83 3.75 2.65
N TYR A 143 2.27 4.47 1.62
CA TYR A 143 1.55 5.62 1.07
C TYR A 143 0.34 5.18 0.24
N GLY A 144 -0.69 6.01 0.20
CA GLY A 144 -1.71 5.93 -0.84
C GLY A 144 -1.14 6.34 -2.20
N GLY A 145 -1.71 5.78 -3.26
CA GLY A 145 -1.43 6.19 -4.62
C GLY A 145 -2.10 7.53 -4.96
N SER A 146 -1.55 8.22 -5.95
CA SER A 146 -2.15 9.41 -6.55
C SER A 146 -3.26 9.05 -7.54
N GLY A 147 -4.14 9.99 -7.86
CA GLY A 147 -5.18 9.83 -8.86
C GLY A 147 -6.15 11.00 -8.85
N TYR A 148 -7.35 10.80 -9.38
CA TYR A 148 -8.47 11.74 -9.22
C TYR A 148 -8.69 12.11 -7.74
N GLN A 149 -8.56 11.11 -6.88
CA GLN A 149 -8.41 11.26 -5.44
C GLN A 149 -7.17 10.49 -5.00
N TYR A 150 -6.46 11.00 -3.99
CA TYR A 150 -5.39 10.25 -3.35
C TYR A 150 -5.97 9.12 -2.51
N GLY A 151 -5.34 7.95 -2.57
CA GLY A 151 -5.63 6.88 -1.65
C GLY A 151 -5.31 7.27 -0.21
N GLY A 152 -6.04 6.67 0.74
CA GLY A 152 -5.73 6.77 2.16
C GLY A 152 -4.33 6.25 2.50
N ALA A 153 -3.72 6.81 3.54
CA ALA A 153 -2.48 6.29 4.10
C ALA A 153 -2.67 4.87 4.63
N GLY A 154 -1.65 4.05 4.44
CA GLY A 154 -1.47 2.79 5.14
C GLY A 154 -0.91 3.00 6.56
N THR A 155 -0.58 1.90 7.22
CA THR A 155 -0.02 1.94 8.59
C THR A 155 1.30 1.21 8.67
N ILE A 156 2.24 1.76 9.43
CA ILE A 156 3.51 1.13 9.78
C ILE A 156 3.56 0.97 11.29
N TYR A 157 3.60 -0.28 11.75
CA TYR A 157 3.75 -0.63 13.15
C TYR A 157 5.12 -1.22 13.41
N THR A 158 5.85 -0.69 14.40
CA THR A 158 7.13 -1.26 14.82
C THR A 158 7.10 -1.52 16.32
N LYS A 159 7.64 -2.66 16.74
CA LYS A 159 7.70 -3.01 18.16
C LYS A 159 8.98 -3.76 18.48
N GLN A 160 9.74 -3.24 19.43
CA GLN A 160 10.79 -4.02 20.08
C GLN A 160 10.16 -5.02 21.06
N ALA A 161 10.62 -6.27 21.08
CA ALA A 161 10.04 -7.36 21.86
C ALA A 161 10.00 -7.05 23.38
N SER A 162 11.00 -6.33 23.89
CA SER A 162 11.06 -5.89 25.29
C SER A 162 10.20 -4.66 25.60
N ALA A 163 9.69 -3.96 24.60
CA ALA A 163 8.85 -2.78 24.80
C ALA A 163 7.42 -3.19 25.14
N VAL A 164 6.80 -2.45 26.08
CA VAL A 164 5.40 -2.66 26.45
C VAL A 164 4.47 -2.36 25.25
N ASN A 165 4.72 -1.21 24.61
CA ASN A 165 3.98 -0.72 23.44
C ASN A 165 4.89 -0.67 22.21
N GLY A 166 4.28 -0.56 21.03
CA GLY A 166 4.98 -0.29 19.77
C GLY A 166 4.61 1.08 19.21
N ASP A 167 5.35 1.52 18.20
CA ASP A 167 5.12 2.78 17.50
C ASP A 167 4.24 2.55 16.28
N LEU A 168 3.26 3.43 16.08
CA LEU A 168 2.37 3.41 14.92
C LEU A 168 2.57 4.71 14.12
N LEU A 169 3.00 4.57 12.87
CA LEU A 169 3.12 5.66 11.91
C LEU A 169 2.03 5.55 10.85
N VAL A 170 1.35 6.66 10.62
CA VAL A 170 0.42 6.87 9.51
C VAL A 170 0.88 8.12 8.79
N ASP A 171 1.47 7.93 7.62
CA ASP A 171 2.01 9.00 6.78
C ASP A 171 1.55 8.76 5.34
N ASN A 172 1.06 9.81 4.68
CA ASN A 172 0.64 9.78 3.28
C ASN A 172 1.52 10.66 2.38
N ASN A 173 2.77 10.91 2.79
CA ASN A 173 3.70 11.79 2.08
C ASN A 173 3.10 13.20 1.86
N ASN A 174 2.52 13.78 2.91
CA ASN A 174 1.82 15.07 2.90
C ASN A 174 0.54 15.15 2.03
N ASN A 175 -0.05 14.02 1.61
CA ASN A 175 -1.30 14.02 0.85
C ASN A 175 -2.53 13.75 1.73
N SER A 176 -3.62 14.47 1.50
CA SER A 176 -4.92 14.12 2.12
C SER A 176 -5.55 12.98 1.34
N GLY A 177 -5.68 11.81 1.97
CA GLY A 177 -6.40 10.67 1.38
C GLY A 177 -7.91 10.87 1.41
N ALA A 178 -8.62 10.28 0.46
CA ALA A 178 -10.08 10.23 0.41
C ALA A 178 -10.67 9.15 1.31
#